data_AF-A0A920KD32-F1
#
_entry.id   AF-A0A920KD32-F1
#
_cell.length_a   1.000
_cell.length_b   1.000
_cell.length_c   1.000
_cell.angle_alpha   90.00
_cell.angle_beta   90.00
_cell.angle_gamma   90.00
#
_symmetry.space_group_name_H-M   'P 1'
#
loop_
_entity.id
_entity.type
_entity.pdbx_description
1 polymer ?
#
loop_
_entity_poly.entity_id
_entity_poly.type
_entity_poly.pdbx_seq_one_letter_code
_entity_poly.pdbx_strand_id
1 'polypeptide(L)'
;MSKPSIPKGTRDFSPEEVSKRNYIFETLRKEFQLFGFLPIETPSMEKLSTLTGKYGDEGDQLLFKILKRGAKFNHAVQSAQSQSDVSDHFFLRRPYVTI
;
A
#
# COMPACT_ATOMS: atom_id res chain seq x y z
N MET A 1 10.01 21.26 -16.07
CA MET A 1 9.61 19.85 -16.30
C MET A 1 10.22 19.02 -15.19
N SER A 2 9.42 18.42 -14.30
CA SER A 2 9.95 17.62 -13.18
C SER A 2 10.57 16.34 -13.75
N LYS A 3 11.85 16.09 -13.46
CA LYS A 3 12.51 14.85 -13.85
C LYS A 3 11.78 13.68 -13.19
N PRO A 4 11.33 12.66 -13.93
CA PRO A 4 10.76 11.47 -13.32
C PRO A 4 11.81 10.87 -12.39
N SER A 5 11.45 10.72 -11.12
CA SER A 5 12.31 10.17 -10.08
C SER A 5 11.56 9.05 -9.38
N ILE A 6 12.24 7.94 -9.16
CA ILE A 6 11.72 6.82 -8.38
C ILE A 6 11.44 7.28 -6.93
N PRO A 7 10.34 6.83 -6.30
CA PRO A 7 10.08 7.09 -4.88
C PRO A 7 11.25 6.65 -3.99
N LYS A 8 11.52 7.40 -2.92
CA LYS A 8 12.58 7.04 -1.97
C LYS A 8 12.32 5.65 -1.39
N GLY A 9 13.38 4.83 -1.27
CA GLY A 9 13.29 3.45 -0.79
C GLY A 9 12.90 2.43 -1.87
N THR A 10 12.68 2.85 -3.12
CA THR A 10 12.40 1.96 -4.25
C THR A 10 13.56 1.97 -5.26
N ARG A 11 13.67 0.92 -6.07
CA ARG A 11 14.63 0.83 -7.19
C ARG A 11 14.11 -0.05 -8.30
N ASP A 12 14.57 0.22 -9.51
CA ASP A 12 14.35 -0.65 -10.67
C ASP A 12 15.32 -1.86 -10.63
N PHE A 13 14.94 -2.92 -11.33
CA PHE A 13 15.73 -4.14 -11.45
C PHE A 13 16.03 -4.43 -12.91
N SER A 14 17.30 -4.71 -13.20
CA SER A 14 17.75 -5.13 -14.53
C SER A 14 17.26 -6.55 -14.87
N PRO A 15 17.22 -6.93 -16.16
CA PRO A 15 16.83 -8.29 -16.57
C PRO A 15 17.66 -9.39 -15.89
N GLU A 16 18.97 -9.16 -15.69
CA GLU A 16 19.85 -10.11 -15.02
C GLU A 16 19.45 -10.32 -13.55
N GLU A 17 19.14 -9.24 -12.83
CA GLU A 17 18.69 -9.32 -11.43
C GLU A 17 17.36 -10.04 -11.31
N VAL A 18 16.41 -9.75 -12.21
CA VAL A 18 15.11 -10.44 -12.25
C VAL A 18 15.29 -11.93 -12.52
N SER A 19 16.17 -12.30 -13.46
CA SER A 19 16.46 -13.71 -13.75
C SER A 19 17.01 -14.45 -12.52
N LYS A 20 17.94 -13.84 -11.79
CA LYS A 20 18.50 -14.43 -10.56
C LYS A 20 17.45 -14.56 -9.45
N ARG A 21 16.55 -13.58 -9.32
CA ARG A 21 15.43 -13.62 -8.37
C ARG A 21 14.47 -14.76 -8.68
N ASN A 22 14.10 -14.92 -9.94
CA ASN A 22 13.20 -15.99 -10.37
C ASN A 22 13.78 -17.36 -10.03
N TYR A 23 15.08 -17.59 -10.24
CA TYR A 23 15.74 -18.83 -9.84
C TYR A 23 15.58 -19.14 -8.34
N ILE A 24 15.74 -18.13 -7.48
CA ILE A 24 15.54 -18.28 -6.03
C ILE A 24 14.07 -18.61 -5.71
N PHE A 25 13.12 -17.86 -6.29
CA PHE A 25 11.70 -18.09 -6.06
C PHE A 25 11.21 -19.46 -6.54
N GLU A 26 11.67 -19.93 -7.71
CA GLU A 26 11.31 -21.26 -8.21
C GLU A 26 11.83 -22.37 -7.28
N THR A 27 13.05 -22.21 -6.77
CA THR A 27 13.64 -23.17 -5.81
C THR A 27 12.78 -23.26 -4.56
N LEU A 28 12.43 -22.11 -3.97
CA LEU A 28 11.57 -22.07 -2.78
C LEU A 28 10.18 -22.65 -3.07
N ARG A 29 9.55 -22.22 -4.17
CA ARG A 29 8.19 -22.68 -4.54
C ARG A 29 8.14 -24.19 -4.68
N LYS A 30 9.13 -24.79 -5.34
CA LYS A 30 9.22 -26.25 -5.52
C LYS A 30 9.22 -26.95 -4.16
N GLU A 31 10.07 -26.52 -3.23
CA GLU A 31 10.15 -27.13 -1.90
C GLU A 31 8.84 -26.96 -1.11
N PHE A 32 8.24 -25.76 -1.07
CA PHE A 32 6.96 -25.54 -0.38
C PHE A 32 5.82 -26.39 -0.97
N GLN A 33 5.78 -26.55 -2.30
CA GLN A 33 4.76 -27.39 -2.94
C GLN A 33 4.92 -28.87 -2.58
N LEU A 34 6.15 -29.38 -2.39
CA LEU A 34 6.38 -30.76 -1.96
C LEU A 34 5.78 -31.05 -0.57
N PHE A 35 5.73 -30.05 0.31
CA PHE A 35 5.09 -30.15 1.62
C PHE A 35 3.58 -29.85 1.60
N GLY A 36 2.97 -29.68 0.42
CA GLY A 36 1.53 -29.48 0.27
C GLY A 36 1.05 -28.06 0.54
N PHE A 37 1.95 -27.07 0.61
CA PHE A 37 1.54 -25.67 0.73
C PHE A 37 0.96 -25.14 -0.58
N LEU A 38 -0.13 -24.39 -0.48
CA LEU A 38 -0.77 -23.72 -1.62
C LEU A 38 -0.41 -22.23 -1.64
N PRO A 39 -0.01 -21.68 -2.79
CA PRO A 39 0.26 -20.25 -2.90
C PRO A 39 -1.05 -19.46 -2.77
N ILE A 40 -0.99 -18.34 -2.06
CA ILE A 40 -2.05 -17.33 -2.04
C ILE A 40 -1.42 -15.97 -2.33
N GLU A 41 -2.13 -15.15 -3.10
CA GLU A 41 -1.77 -13.77 -3.33
C GLU A 41 -2.84 -12.88 -2.71
N THR A 42 -2.42 -11.80 -2.10
CA THR A 42 -3.31 -10.80 -1.51
C THR A 42 -3.08 -9.46 -2.21
N PRO A 43 -4.11 -8.62 -2.34
CA PRO A 43 -3.94 -7.30 -2.90
C PRO A 43 -2.88 -6.50 -2.11
N SER A 44 -2.03 -5.74 -2.81
CA SER A 44 -1.04 -4.87 -2.15
C SER A 44 -1.69 -3.74 -1.34
N MET A 45 -3.00 -3.54 -1.45
CA MET A 45 -3.76 -2.54 -0.71
C MET A 45 -4.82 -3.22 0.15
N GLU A 46 -4.83 -2.86 1.44
CA GLU A 46 -5.79 -3.34 2.42
C GLU A 46 -6.56 -2.20 3.08
N LYS A 47 -7.65 -2.52 3.78
CA LYS A 47 -8.39 -1.49 4.55
C LYS A 47 -7.53 -1.02 5.71
N LEU A 48 -7.50 0.29 5.97
CA LEU A 48 -6.76 0.86 7.11
C LEU A 48 -7.21 0.23 8.43
N SER A 49 -8.52 0.00 8.61
CA SER A 49 -9.07 -0.65 9.80
C SER A 49 -8.56 -2.08 10.04
N THR A 50 -8.01 -2.74 9.02
CA THR A 50 -7.44 -4.09 9.14
C THR A 50 -6.05 -4.04 9.78
N LEU A 51 -5.25 -3.00 9.51
CA LEU A 51 -3.86 -2.89 9.97
C LEU A 51 -3.67 -1.99 11.20
N THR A 52 -4.57 -1.02 11.41
CA THR A 52 -4.48 -0.08 12.55
C THR A 52 -4.58 -0.80 13.90
N GLY A 53 -3.68 -0.46 14.82
CA GLY A 53 -3.65 -1.01 16.18
C GLY A 53 -3.12 -2.45 16.29
N LYS A 54 -2.70 -3.08 15.19
CA LYS A 54 -2.09 -4.43 15.21
C LYS A 54 -0.59 -4.42 15.50
N TYR A 55 0.09 -3.33 15.16
CA TYR A 55 1.55 -3.21 15.22
C TYR A 55 2.03 -2.12 16.21
N GLY A 56 1.15 -1.68 17.11
CA GLY A 56 1.43 -0.59 18.05
C GLY A 56 1.52 0.80 17.40
N ASP A 57 1.76 1.82 18.22
CA ASP A 57 1.75 3.24 17.79
C ASP A 57 2.88 3.57 16.80
N GLU A 58 4.00 2.84 16.86
CA GLU A 58 5.11 2.99 15.91
C GLU A 58 4.78 2.39 14.54
N GLY A 59 4.10 1.24 14.51
CA GLY A 59 3.70 0.58 13.26
C GLY A 59 2.71 1.43 12.45
N ASP A 60 1.76 2.08 13.12
CA ASP A 60 0.74 2.91 12.48
C ASP A 60 1.32 4.18 11.82
N GLN A 61 2.50 4.64 12.26
CA GLN A 61 3.22 5.77 11.67
C GLN A 61 3.96 5.41 10.38
N LEU A 62 4.32 4.14 10.20
CA LEU A 62 5.05 3.65 9.03
C LEU A 62 4.14 3.22 7.88
N LEU A 63 2.82 3.23 8.08
CA LEU A 63 1.84 2.86 7.07
C LEU A 63 1.70 3.92 5.95
N PHE A 64 1.87 3.49 4.70
CA PHE A 64 1.58 4.32 3.54
C PHE A 64 0.07 4.42 3.31
N LYS A 65 -0.52 5.54 3.72
CA LYS A 65 -1.96 5.81 3.62
C LYS A 65 -2.34 6.35 2.24
N ILE A 66 -3.31 5.71 1.60
CA ILE A 66 -3.88 6.21 0.34
C ILE A 66 -4.97 7.23 0.69
N LEU A 67 -4.70 8.49 0.35
CA LEU A 67 -5.62 9.59 0.63
C LEU A 67 -6.74 9.66 -0.40
N LYS A 68 -7.92 10.05 0.08
CA LYS A 68 -9.05 10.37 -0.80
C LYS A 68 -8.67 11.56 -1.70
N ARG A 69 -9.12 11.51 -2.96
CA ARG A 69 -9.01 12.66 -3.87
C ARG A 69 -9.70 13.87 -3.22
N GLY A 70 -9.01 15.01 -3.20
CA GLY A 70 -9.53 16.22 -2.55
C GLY A 70 -9.34 16.27 -1.02
N ALA A 71 -8.82 15.23 -0.36
CA ALA A 71 -8.61 15.25 1.10
C ALA A 71 -7.72 16.41 1.56
N LYS A 72 -6.64 16.71 0.82
CA LYS A 72 -5.76 17.86 1.12
C LYS A 72 -6.50 19.19 0.95
N PHE A 73 -7.36 19.29 -0.06
CA PHE A 73 -8.17 20.48 -0.31
C PHE A 73 -9.23 20.66 0.78
N ASN A 74 -9.97 19.61 1.10
CA ASN A 74 -10.98 19.63 2.17
C ASN A 74 -10.37 19.89 3.54
N HIS A 75 -9.19 19.35 3.83
CA HIS A 75 -8.46 19.68 5.07
C HIS A 75 -8.06 21.15 5.10
N ALA A 76 -7.56 21.71 3.99
CA ALA A 76 -7.23 23.13 3.89
C ALA A 76 -8.49 24.03 4.05
N VAL A 77 -9.62 23.62 3.47
CA VAL A 77 -10.92 24.31 3.59
C VAL A 77 -11.48 24.21 5.02
N GLN A 78 -11.40 23.03 5.66
CA GLN A 78 -11.84 22.83 7.05
C GLN A 78 -10.95 23.56 8.07
N SER A 79 -9.63 23.64 7.83
CA SER A 79 -8.76 24.48 8.65
C SER A 79 -9.06 25.98 8.49
N ALA A 80 -9.74 26.37 7.40
CA ALA A 80 -10.18 27.73 7.14
C ALA A 80 -11.65 28.00 7.55
N GLN A 81 -12.48 26.97 7.76
CA GLN A 81 -13.91 27.09 8.04
C GLN A 81 -14.40 26.00 9.00
N SER A 82 -14.95 26.41 10.15
CA SER A 82 -15.63 25.55 11.12
C SER A 82 -16.91 24.94 10.53
N GLN A 83 -16.81 23.67 10.12
CA GLN A 83 -17.89 22.67 10.00
C GLN A 83 -19.08 22.94 9.05
N SER A 84 -19.26 22.08 8.03
CA SER A 84 -20.53 21.38 7.75
C SER A 84 -20.39 20.37 6.60
N ASP A 85 -21.17 19.30 6.71
CA ASP A 85 -21.16 18.06 5.94
C ASP A 85 -21.33 18.21 4.43
N VAL A 86 -20.65 17.33 3.68
CA VAL A 86 -21.07 16.95 2.32
C VAL A 86 -21.02 15.43 2.19
N SER A 87 -22.21 14.84 2.22
CA SER A 87 -22.49 13.48 1.82
C SER A 87 -22.27 13.30 0.32
N ASP A 88 -21.46 12.32 -0.12
CA ASP A 88 -21.84 11.49 -1.28
C ASP A 88 -21.06 10.17 -1.51
N HIS A 89 -21.58 9.40 -2.47
CA HIS A 89 -21.64 7.95 -2.70
C HIS A 89 -20.34 7.23 -3.14
N PHE A 90 -20.04 6.09 -2.51
CA PHE A 90 -20.00 4.69 -3.04
C PHE A 90 -18.72 4.33 -3.82
N PHE A 91 -18.02 3.29 -3.35
CA PHE A 91 -16.69 2.76 -3.72
C PHE A 91 -15.41 3.39 -3.11
N LEU A 92 -15.32 4.71 -2.87
CA LEU A 92 -14.08 5.34 -2.36
C LEU A 92 -14.11 5.78 -0.87
N ARG A 93 -15.06 5.29 -0.06
CA ARG A 93 -15.27 5.81 1.31
C ARG A 93 -14.31 5.28 2.38
N ARG A 94 -13.69 4.12 2.19
CA ARG A 94 -12.85 3.50 3.24
C ARG A 94 -11.37 3.83 3.01
N PRO A 95 -10.63 4.33 4.01
CA PRO A 95 -9.19 4.56 3.86
C PRO A 95 -8.49 3.21 3.62
N TYR A 96 -7.56 3.20 2.65
CA TYR A 96 -6.74 2.05 2.31
C TYR A 96 -5.27 2.32 2.68
N VAL A 97 -4.54 1.23 2.87
CA VAL A 97 -3.13 1.22 3.23
C VAL A 97 -2.43 0.18 2.37
N THR A 98 -1.19 0.45 1.99
CA THR A 98 -0.36 -0.52 1.26
C THR A 98 0.45 -1.36 2.25
N ILE A 99 0.43 -2.68 2.07
CA ILE A 99 1.30 -3.65 2.75
C ILE A 99 2.64 -3.80 2.03
#